data_AF-A0A0D0E4E2-F1
#
_entry.id   AF-A0A0D0E4E2-F1
#
_cell.length_a   1.000
_cell.length_b   1.000
_cell.length_c   1.000
_cell.angle_alpha   90.00
_cell.angle_beta   90.00
_cell.angle_gamma   90.00
#
_symmetry.space_group_name_H-M   'P 1'
#
loop_
_entity.id
_entity.type
_entity.pdbx_description
1 polymer ?
#
loop_
_entity_poly.entity_id
_entity_poly.type
_entity_poly.pdbx_seq_one_letter_code
_entity_poly.pdbx_strand_id
1 'polypeptide(L)'
;MSVRLSAMLEAQEMLPSQISSAGGIRHMRRVHAEHHSSFVSSCLRTTFSLDIPSDASPAFQIQLGDAVQKSSVSAGGLVWRVRLCLLVAVAAESSQVSGDGVRLKHLVLDGPPGEWGTSYRASPTIAPKERPKSEEQSKQPSTWTEFLVTSFLGTGEREYHDGDEEMDEEVEREEKGERENEWKEVRVETVECEVPISVWPGNTAFKAMDVVFDV
;
A
#
# COMPACT_ATOMS: atom_id res chain seq x y z
N MET A 1 -0.92 -6.68 -8.66
CA MET A 1 0.31 -6.41 -7.88
C MET A 1 -0.08 -5.87 -6.52
N SER A 2 0.70 -6.26 -5.54
CA SER A 2 0.35 -6.54 -4.17
C SER A 2 0.70 -5.40 -3.21
N VAL A 3 -0.12 -5.13 -2.21
CA VAL A 3 0.29 -4.31 -1.04
C VAL A 3 1.57 -4.91 -0.49
N ARG A 4 2.61 -4.09 -0.29
CA ARG A 4 3.88 -4.56 0.30
C ARG A 4 3.97 -4.10 1.74
N LEU A 5 4.29 -5.03 2.62
CA LEU A 5 4.48 -4.80 4.04
C LEU A 5 5.93 -5.11 4.40
N SER A 6 6.57 -4.17 5.07
CA SER A 6 7.84 -4.36 5.76
C SER A 6 7.60 -4.12 7.25
N ALA A 7 7.99 -5.06 8.10
CA ALA A 7 7.92 -4.93 9.55
C ALA A 7 9.31 -5.14 10.15
N MET A 8 9.72 -4.28 11.08
CA MET A 8 11.03 -4.29 11.70
C MET A 8 10.89 -4.21 13.22
N LEU A 9 11.56 -5.11 13.93
CA LEU A 9 11.66 -5.08 15.39
C LEU A 9 12.94 -4.37 15.79
N GLU A 10 12.82 -3.32 16.61
CA GLU A 10 13.92 -2.42 16.91
C GLU A 10 14.02 -2.15 18.40
N ALA A 11 15.26 -2.09 18.89
CA ALA A 11 15.58 -1.64 20.22
C ALA A 11 16.40 -0.36 20.11
N GLN A 12 15.98 0.69 20.82
CA GLN A 12 16.65 1.98 20.85
C GLN A 12 17.04 2.33 22.29
N GLU A 13 18.32 2.54 22.50
CA GLU A 13 18.84 3.09 23.75
C GLU A 13 18.68 4.60 23.75
N MET A 14 17.96 5.10 24.75
CA MET A 14 17.69 6.51 24.98
C MET A 14 18.50 6.94 26.19
N LEU A 15 19.36 7.94 26.01
CA LEU A 15 20.09 8.54 27.11
C LEU A 15 19.21 9.59 27.80
N PRO A 16 19.26 9.71 29.14
CA PRO A 16 18.66 10.84 29.85
C PRO A 16 19.17 12.16 29.28
N SER A 17 18.32 13.19 29.27
CA SER A 17 18.64 14.47 28.64
C SER A 17 19.89 15.16 29.21
N GLN A 18 20.30 14.83 30.44
CA GLN A 18 21.53 15.36 31.05
C GLN A 18 22.81 14.78 30.47
N ILE A 19 22.77 13.59 29.87
CA ILE A 19 23.93 12.91 29.29
C ILE A 19 23.78 12.66 27.78
N SER A 20 22.62 12.99 27.19
CA SER A 20 22.42 12.86 25.76
C SER A 20 23.27 13.90 25.00
N SER A 21 24.30 13.44 24.29
CA SER A 21 25.01 14.28 23.31
C SER A 21 24.27 14.25 21.98
N ALA A 22 24.05 15.43 21.38
CA ALA A 22 23.18 15.64 20.21
C ALA A 22 23.57 14.85 18.93
N GLY A 23 24.74 14.20 18.89
CA GLY A 23 25.25 13.48 17.72
C GLY A 23 25.06 11.94 17.71
N GLY A 24 24.66 11.33 18.83
CA GLY A 24 24.81 9.87 19.03
C GLY A 24 23.64 8.97 18.64
N ILE A 25 22.45 9.52 18.37
CA ILE A 25 21.18 8.77 18.37
C ILE A 25 21.16 7.61 17.35
N ARG A 26 21.83 7.76 16.21
CA ARG A 26 21.86 6.71 15.17
C ARG A 26 22.67 5.46 15.56
N HIS A 27 23.67 5.59 16.43
CA HIS A 27 24.50 4.46 16.87
C HIS A 27 23.86 3.66 18.02
N MET A 28 22.73 4.14 18.55
CA MET A 28 22.02 3.56 19.70
C MET A 28 20.77 2.76 19.30
N ARG A 29 20.57 2.52 18.00
CA ARG A 29 19.44 1.74 17.47
C ARG A 29 19.95 0.41 16.92
N ARG A 30 19.28 -0.68 17.28
CA ARG A 30 19.54 -2.03 16.79
C ARG A 30 18.27 -2.63 16.22
N VAL A 31 18.34 -3.17 15.02
CA VAL A 31 17.27 -3.97 14.41
C VAL A 31 17.51 -5.43 14.78
N HIS A 32 16.49 -6.08 15.34
CA HIS A 32 16.57 -7.45 15.84
C HIS A 32 15.92 -8.47 14.90
N ALA A 33 14.86 -8.07 14.19
CA ALA A 33 14.18 -8.92 13.22
C ALA A 33 13.53 -8.07 12.13
N GLU A 34 13.43 -8.64 10.94
CA GLU A 34 12.79 -8.01 9.77
C GLU A 34 11.85 -9.01 9.10
N HIS A 35 10.70 -8.53 8.61
CA HIS A 35 9.73 -9.33 7.89
C HIS A 35 9.21 -8.56 6.68
N HIS A 36 9.34 -9.14 5.49
CA HIS A 36 8.87 -8.55 4.24
C HIS A 36 7.85 -9.47 3.57
N SER A 37 6.73 -8.90 3.15
CA SER A 37 5.64 -9.65 2.52
C SER A 37 4.92 -8.83 1.45
N SER A 38 4.31 -9.53 0.51
CA SER A 38 3.56 -8.97 -0.62
C SER A 38 2.20 -9.65 -0.69
N PHE A 39 1.10 -8.89 -0.57
CA PHE A 39 -0.27 -9.41 -0.50
C PHE A 39 -1.12 -9.00 -1.70
N VAL A 40 -1.95 -9.90 -2.21
CA VAL A 40 -2.96 -9.56 -3.23
C VAL A 40 -3.89 -8.45 -2.70
N SER A 41 -4.37 -7.57 -3.57
CA SER A 41 -5.25 -6.44 -3.19
C SER A 41 -6.54 -6.86 -2.49
N SER A 42 -7.00 -8.09 -2.69
CA SER A 42 -8.16 -8.67 -1.98
C SER A 42 -7.87 -9.09 -0.53
N CYS A 43 -6.61 -9.00 -0.08
CA CYS A 43 -6.23 -9.41 1.27
C CYS A 43 -6.61 -8.35 2.31
N LEU A 44 -7.70 -8.60 3.04
CA LEU A 44 -8.20 -7.70 4.09
C LEU A 44 -7.40 -7.76 5.40
N ARG A 45 -6.61 -8.81 5.61
CA ARG A 45 -5.84 -9.04 6.84
C ARG A 45 -4.43 -9.52 6.53
N THR A 46 -3.45 -8.79 7.03
CA THR A 46 -2.03 -9.15 6.93
C THR A 46 -1.52 -9.59 8.30
N THR A 47 -0.77 -10.68 8.34
CA THR A 47 -0.12 -11.17 9.57
C THR A 47 1.40 -11.17 9.37
N PHE A 48 2.14 -10.99 10.47
CA PHE A 48 3.59 -11.08 10.50
C PHE A 48 4.03 -11.56 11.89
N SER A 49 5.24 -12.09 11.97
CA SER A 49 5.89 -12.47 13.23
C SER A 49 7.29 -11.87 13.26
N LEU A 50 7.72 -11.40 14.43
CA LEU A 50 9.05 -10.88 14.68
C LEU A 50 9.59 -11.54 15.93
N ASP A 51 10.69 -12.26 15.81
CA ASP A 51 11.28 -12.98 16.92
C ASP A 51 12.15 -12.05 17.77
N ILE A 52 11.94 -12.07 19.08
CA ILE A 52 12.81 -11.41 20.04
C ILE A 52 13.96 -12.38 20.35
N PRO A 53 15.22 -12.02 20.09
CA PRO A 53 16.33 -12.92 20.36
C PRO A 53 16.50 -13.13 21.88
N SER A 54 16.94 -14.30 22.30
CA SER A 54 16.99 -14.67 23.73
C SER A 54 17.96 -13.83 24.57
N ASP A 55 18.98 -13.27 23.93
CA ASP A 55 19.98 -12.36 24.50
C ASP A 55 19.53 -10.88 24.46
N ALA A 56 18.29 -10.61 24.02
CA ALA A 56 17.69 -9.30 24.07
C ALA A 56 17.63 -8.75 25.50
N SER A 57 18.12 -7.53 25.67
CA SER A 57 17.95 -6.79 26.92
C SER A 57 16.46 -6.45 27.13
N PRO A 58 15.90 -6.70 28.32
CA PRO A 58 14.54 -6.27 28.62
C PRO A 58 14.43 -4.75 28.59
N ALA A 59 13.21 -4.23 28.43
CA ALA A 59 12.95 -2.81 28.56
C ALA A 59 13.27 -2.35 29.98
N PHE A 60 14.08 -1.30 30.09
CA PHE A 60 14.44 -0.67 31.35
C PHE A 60 14.42 0.85 31.20
N GLN A 61 14.30 1.56 32.32
CA GLN A 61 14.27 3.01 32.37
C GLN A 61 15.28 3.51 33.40
N ILE A 62 16.03 4.55 33.06
CA ILE A 62 17.02 5.19 33.93
C ILE A 62 16.59 6.62 34.17
N GLN A 63 16.48 7.01 35.43
CA GLN A 63 16.24 8.39 35.84
C GLN A 63 17.46 8.89 36.61
N LEU A 64 17.98 10.06 36.23
CA LEU A 64 19.14 10.67 36.87
C LEU A 64 18.67 11.87 37.72
N GLY A 65 18.70 11.72 39.05
CA GLY A 65 18.30 12.76 40.01
C GLY A 65 17.49 12.21 41.19
N ASP A 66 17.32 13.03 42.24
CA ASP A 66 16.50 12.69 43.41
C ASP A 66 15.00 12.91 43.10
N ALA A 67 14.15 11.95 43.47
CA ALA A 67 12.73 11.85 43.09
C ALA A 67 11.83 13.00 43.61
N VAL A 68 12.41 13.94 44.36
CA VAL A 68 11.71 15.02 45.06
C VAL A 68 11.38 16.20 44.13
N GLN A 69 12.08 16.36 43.00
CA GLN A 69 11.73 17.38 42.01
C GLN A 69 11.05 16.74 40.79
N LYS A 70 9.73 16.95 40.70
CA LYS A 70 8.89 16.69 39.52
C LYS A 70 9.25 17.59 38.34
N SER A 71 10.52 17.75 38.01
CA SER A 71 10.93 18.35 36.74
C SER A 71 10.91 17.24 35.69
N SER A 72 10.34 17.56 34.53
CA SER A 72 10.12 16.69 33.38
C SER A 72 11.43 16.28 32.69
N VAL A 73 12.37 15.72 33.44
CA VAL A 73 13.60 15.17 32.87
C VAL A 73 13.22 13.93 32.09
N SER A 74 13.55 13.91 30.79
CA SER A 74 13.37 12.73 29.96
C SER A 74 14.20 11.60 30.53
N ALA A 75 13.52 10.61 31.10
CA ALA A 75 14.18 9.38 31.52
C ALA A 75 14.84 8.71 30.30
N GLY A 76 16.03 8.15 30.53
CA GLY A 76 16.66 7.25 29.56
C GLY A 76 16.16 5.83 29.72
N GLY A 77 16.72 4.91 28.94
CA GLY A 77 16.34 3.51 28.97
C GLY A 77 16.44 2.80 27.62
N LEU A 78 16.00 1.56 27.59
CA LEU A 78 15.86 0.78 26.37
C LEU A 78 14.40 0.72 25.96
N VAL A 79 14.08 1.25 24.78
CA VAL A 79 12.73 1.26 24.22
C VAL A 79 12.67 0.29 23.05
N TRP A 80 11.67 -0.59 23.06
CA TRP A 80 11.40 -1.52 21.97
C TRP A 80 10.26 -1.00 21.09
N ARG A 81 10.42 -1.12 19.77
CA ARG A 81 9.48 -0.58 18.78
C ARG A 81 9.35 -1.56 17.63
N VAL A 82 8.13 -1.72 17.14
CA VAL A 82 7.87 -2.36 15.86
C VAL A 82 7.57 -1.26 14.85
N ARG A 83 8.41 -1.15 13.81
CA ARG A 83 8.20 -0.23 12.69
C ARG A 83 7.54 -0.99 11.54
N LEU A 84 6.40 -0.49 11.10
CA LEU A 84 5.66 -0.99 9.96
C LEU A 84 5.79 0.02 8.82
N CYS A 85 6.23 -0.42 7.67
CA CYS A 85 6.22 0.36 6.43
C CYS A 85 5.32 -0.35 5.43
N LEU A 86 4.21 0.29 5.08
CA LEU A 86 3.25 -0.20 4.10
C LEU A 86 3.40 0.61 2.82
N LEU A 87 3.53 -0.08 1.69
CA LEU A 87 3.44 0.54 0.40
C LEU A 87 2.02 0.37 -0.15
N VAL A 88 1.29 1.48 -0.24
CA VAL A 88 -0.14 1.52 -0.55
C VAL A 88 -0.39 2.37 -1.80
N ALA A 89 -1.41 2.00 -2.57
CA ALA A 89 -1.92 2.80 -3.67
C ALA A 89 -3.44 2.95 -3.49
N VAL A 90 -3.93 4.18 -3.52
CA VAL A 90 -5.34 4.51 -3.33
C VAL A 90 -5.84 5.14 -4.63
N ALA A 91 -6.86 4.53 -5.22
CA ALA A 91 -7.53 5.15 -6.37
C ALA A 91 -8.21 6.46 -5.93
N ALA A 92 -8.21 7.46 -6.80
CA ALA A 92 -8.93 8.70 -6.59
C ALA A 92 -10.43 8.41 -6.38
N GLU A 93 -11.09 9.20 -5.51
CA GLU A 93 -12.54 9.05 -5.30
C GLU A 93 -13.35 9.30 -6.58
N SER A 94 -12.81 10.15 -7.46
CA SER A 94 -13.35 10.50 -8.78
C SER A 94 -13.05 9.47 -9.87
N SER A 95 -12.26 8.42 -9.59
CA SER A 95 -11.96 7.37 -10.56
C SER A 95 -13.22 6.63 -11.00
N GLN A 96 -13.27 6.26 -12.27
CA GLN A 96 -14.38 5.48 -12.79
C GLN A 96 -14.37 4.08 -12.18
N VAL A 97 -15.53 3.68 -11.67
CA VAL A 97 -15.75 2.34 -11.14
C VAL A 97 -16.05 1.42 -12.32
N SER A 98 -15.26 0.37 -12.51
CA SER A 98 -15.57 -0.66 -13.50
C SER A 98 -16.86 -1.40 -13.12
N GLY A 99 -17.50 -2.11 -14.05
CA GLY A 99 -18.77 -2.81 -13.79
C GLY A 99 -18.76 -3.77 -12.58
N ASP A 100 -17.58 -4.24 -12.17
CA ASP A 100 -17.33 -5.10 -11.00
C ASP A 100 -17.12 -4.32 -9.68
N GLY A 101 -17.34 -3.01 -9.65
CA GLY A 101 -17.08 -2.18 -8.45
C GLY A 101 -15.60 -1.86 -8.22
N VAL A 102 -14.70 -2.39 -9.04
CA VAL A 102 -13.24 -2.23 -8.91
C VAL A 102 -12.78 -0.94 -9.59
N ARG A 103 -11.98 -0.15 -8.88
CA ARG A 103 -11.38 1.12 -9.36
C ARG A 103 -9.91 0.99 -9.80
N LEU A 104 -9.28 -0.14 -9.47
CA LEU A 104 -7.86 -0.40 -9.68
C LEU A 104 -7.66 -1.60 -10.60
N LYS A 105 -6.90 -1.42 -11.69
CA LYS A 105 -6.43 -2.49 -12.57
C LYS A 105 -4.99 -2.83 -12.23
N HIS A 106 -4.75 -4.10 -11.93
CA HIS A 106 -3.44 -4.61 -11.51
C HIS A 106 -2.74 -5.49 -12.54
N LEU A 107 -3.50 -5.97 -13.52
CA LEU A 107 -3.04 -6.81 -14.62
C LEU A 107 -3.22 -6.04 -15.93
N VAL A 108 -2.29 -6.22 -16.84
CA VAL A 108 -2.31 -5.61 -18.19
C VAL A 108 -2.44 -6.73 -19.20
N LEU A 109 -3.08 -6.44 -20.34
CA LEU A 109 -3.19 -7.37 -21.46
C LEU A 109 -1.78 -7.82 -21.89
N ASP A 110 -1.62 -9.12 -22.11
CA ASP A 110 -0.38 -9.72 -22.60
C ASP A 110 -0.65 -10.38 -23.96
N GLY A 111 -0.49 -9.60 -25.03
CA GLY A 111 -0.76 -10.03 -26.41
C GLY A 111 -1.81 -9.18 -27.14
N PRO A 112 -2.08 -9.48 -28.42
CA PRO A 112 -3.07 -8.76 -29.20
C PRO A 112 -4.50 -8.94 -28.64
N PRO A 113 -5.34 -7.90 -28.68
CA PRO A 113 -6.74 -8.03 -28.31
C PRO A 113 -7.48 -8.95 -29.29
N GLY A 114 -8.37 -9.80 -28.77
CA GLY A 114 -9.29 -10.61 -29.58
C GLY A 114 -8.84 -12.04 -29.86
N GLU A 115 -7.62 -12.41 -29.45
CA GLU A 115 -7.19 -13.81 -29.53
C GLU A 115 -7.87 -14.67 -28.45
N TRP A 116 -8.31 -15.86 -28.84
CA TRP A 116 -8.82 -16.88 -27.92
C TRP A 116 -7.76 -17.19 -26.88
N GLY A 117 -8.12 -17.09 -25.59
CA GLY A 117 -7.16 -17.30 -24.50
C GLY A 117 -6.33 -16.06 -24.18
N THR A 118 -6.89 -14.87 -24.35
CA THR A 118 -6.30 -13.58 -23.94
C THR A 118 -5.57 -13.68 -22.61
N SER A 119 -4.24 -13.63 -22.66
CA SER A 119 -3.38 -13.66 -21.47
C SER A 119 -3.29 -12.29 -20.81
N TYR A 120 -3.10 -12.31 -19.49
CA TYR A 120 -2.86 -11.11 -18.69
C TYR A 120 -1.56 -11.29 -17.91
N ARG A 121 -0.77 -10.24 -17.85
CA ARG A 121 0.46 -10.20 -17.05
C ARG A 121 0.39 -9.12 -15.98
N ALA A 122 1.29 -9.20 -15.01
CA ALA A 122 1.46 -8.13 -14.04
C ALA A 122 1.85 -6.81 -14.74
N SER A 123 1.38 -5.68 -14.21
CA SER A 123 1.91 -4.37 -14.61
C SER A 123 3.45 -4.35 -14.48
N PRO A 124 4.19 -3.75 -15.44
CA PRO A 124 5.65 -3.64 -15.35
C PRO A 124 6.08 -2.77 -14.16
N THR A 125 5.20 -1.89 -13.69
CA THR A 125 5.43 -1.02 -12.54
C THR A 125 4.76 -1.58 -11.29
N ILE A 126 5.28 -1.13 -10.14
CA ILE A 126 4.72 -1.43 -8.82
C ILE A 126 3.33 -0.81 -8.60
N ALA A 127 3.03 0.25 -9.34
CA ALA A 127 1.81 1.02 -9.24
C ALA A 127 0.65 0.29 -9.95
N PRO A 128 -0.52 0.15 -9.29
CA PRO A 128 -1.73 -0.19 -10.02
C PRO A 128 -2.14 0.95 -10.95
N LYS A 129 -3.00 0.65 -11.91
CA LYS A 129 -3.59 1.67 -12.79
C LYS A 129 -5.03 1.98 -12.34
N GLU A 130 -5.44 3.22 -12.48
CA GLU A 130 -6.83 3.69 -12.32
C GLU A 130 -7.31 4.31 -13.63
N ARG A 131 -8.63 4.37 -13.81
CA ARG A 131 -9.25 5.10 -14.91
C ARG A 131 -9.71 6.45 -14.39
N PRO A 132 -8.96 7.55 -14.63
CA PRO A 132 -9.41 8.88 -14.24
C PRO A 132 -10.70 9.19 -15.01
N LYS A 133 -11.67 9.79 -14.33
CA LYS A 133 -12.83 10.35 -15.03
C LYS A 133 -12.33 11.54 -15.84
N SER A 134 -12.61 11.56 -17.14
CA SER A 134 -12.33 12.73 -17.97
C SER A 134 -13.05 13.94 -17.37
N GLU A 135 -12.29 14.94 -16.92
CA GLU A 135 -12.82 16.28 -16.67
C GLU A 135 -13.06 16.98 -18.01
N GLU A 136 -13.88 16.37 -18.87
CA GLU A 136 -14.45 17.09 -19.99
C GLU A 136 -15.82 17.62 -19.56
N GLN A 137 -15.85 18.95 -19.42
CA GLN A 137 -16.87 19.87 -19.87
C GLN A 137 -18.31 19.33 -19.93
N SER A 138 -19.24 20.15 -19.44
CA SER A 138 -20.64 20.18 -19.86
C SER A 138 -20.80 20.23 -21.40
N LYS A 139 -20.51 19.13 -22.09
CA LYS A 139 -20.97 18.85 -23.44
C LYS A 139 -22.35 18.26 -23.23
N GLN A 140 -23.29 18.97 -23.82
CA GLN A 140 -24.72 18.73 -23.74
C GLN A 140 -25.05 17.25 -23.92
N PRO A 141 -26.11 16.73 -23.27
CA PRO A 141 -26.52 15.35 -23.47
C PRO A 141 -26.83 15.13 -24.96
N SER A 142 -25.96 14.39 -25.65
CA SER A 142 -26.22 13.86 -26.97
C SER A 142 -27.34 12.83 -26.86
N THR A 143 -28.53 13.32 -27.20
CA THR A 143 -29.35 12.76 -28.28
C THR A 143 -29.96 11.38 -28.09
N TRP A 144 -30.75 11.21 -27.02
CA TRP A 144 -31.93 10.32 -27.11
C TRP A 144 -32.90 10.78 -28.23
N THR A 145 -32.81 12.06 -28.61
CA THR A 145 -33.49 12.63 -29.76
C THR A 145 -32.96 12.15 -31.11
N GLU A 146 -31.70 11.69 -31.26
CA GLU A 146 -31.27 11.10 -32.54
C GLU A 146 -31.89 9.73 -32.75
N PHE A 147 -32.00 8.91 -31.69
CA PHE A 147 -32.62 7.58 -31.77
C PHE A 147 -34.14 7.63 -32.00
N LEU A 148 -34.82 8.67 -31.48
CA LEU A 148 -36.25 8.89 -31.72
C LEU A 148 -36.53 9.54 -33.09
N VAL A 149 -35.61 10.36 -33.61
CA VAL A 149 -35.79 11.03 -34.90
C VAL A 149 -35.48 10.11 -36.08
N THR A 150 -34.54 9.15 -35.95
CA THR A 150 -34.32 8.10 -36.97
C THR A 150 -35.51 7.15 -37.09
N SER A 151 -36.30 6.96 -36.03
CA SER A 151 -37.47 6.08 -36.05
C SER A 151 -38.74 6.73 -36.63
N PHE A 152 -38.78 8.07 -36.78
CA PHE A 152 -40.00 8.78 -37.17
C PHE A 152 -39.99 9.37 -38.60
N LEU A 153 -38.83 9.39 -39.28
CA LEU A 153 -38.69 10.01 -40.62
C LEU A 153 -38.21 9.06 -41.73
N GLY A 154 -38.13 7.75 -41.47
CA GLY A 154 -37.78 6.74 -42.48
C GLY A 154 -38.99 5.99 -43.01
N THR A 155 -39.59 6.51 -44.08
CA THR A 155 -40.60 5.80 -44.87
C THR A 155 -39.98 4.65 -45.68
N GLY A 156 -40.45 3.43 -45.43
CA GLY A 156 -40.61 2.37 -46.44
C GLY A 156 -39.34 1.82 -47.10
N GLU A 157 -38.78 0.75 -46.55
CA GLU A 157 -38.72 -0.59 -47.15
C GLU A 157 -38.02 -1.52 -46.15
N ARG A 158 -38.62 -2.67 -45.90
CA ARG A 158 -38.20 -3.63 -44.88
C ARG A 158 -37.20 -4.56 -45.54
N GLU A 159 -35.94 -4.14 -45.61
CA GLU A 159 -34.84 -5.02 -45.98
C GLU A 159 -34.54 -5.94 -44.78
N TYR A 160 -34.61 -7.25 -45.01
CA TYR A 160 -34.30 -8.26 -44.02
C TYR A 160 -32.79 -8.18 -43.76
N HIS A 161 -32.39 -7.69 -42.58
CA HIS A 161 -31.04 -7.88 -42.08
C HIS A 161 -30.84 -9.39 -41.82
N ASP A 162 -30.16 -10.07 -42.76
CA ASP A 162 -29.55 -11.36 -42.48
C ASP A 162 -28.46 -11.14 -41.44
N GLY A 163 -28.37 -12.05 -40.48
CA GLY A 163 -27.68 -11.87 -39.21
C GLY A 163 -26.17 -12.07 -39.29
N ASP A 164 -25.55 -11.54 -40.34
CA ASP A 164 -24.13 -11.60 -40.64
C ASP A 164 -23.53 -10.20 -40.83
N GLU A 165 -23.84 -9.29 -39.90
CA GLU A 165 -22.89 -8.24 -39.59
C GLU A 165 -21.69 -8.92 -38.93
N GLU A 166 -20.66 -9.21 -39.73
CA GLU A 166 -19.26 -9.17 -39.29
C GLU A 166 -19.05 -7.80 -38.67
N MET A 167 -19.50 -7.63 -37.42
CA MET A 167 -19.30 -6.41 -36.66
C MET A 167 -17.80 -6.32 -36.48
N ASP A 168 -17.21 -5.45 -37.30
CA ASP A 168 -15.78 -5.35 -37.60
C ASP A 168 -14.92 -5.68 -36.38
N GLU A 169 -14.25 -6.84 -36.41
CA GLU A 169 -13.23 -7.18 -35.39
C GLU A 169 -12.20 -6.04 -35.24
N GLU A 170 -12.00 -5.26 -36.30
CA GLU A 170 -11.17 -4.06 -36.31
C GLU A 170 -11.72 -2.95 -35.40
N VAL A 171 -13.04 -2.72 -35.40
CA VAL A 171 -13.69 -1.71 -34.53
C VAL A 171 -13.64 -2.16 -33.07
N GLU A 172 -13.86 -3.44 -32.76
CA GLU A 172 -13.68 -3.95 -31.40
C GLU A 172 -12.20 -3.92 -30.93
N ARG A 173 -11.24 -4.17 -31.84
CA ARG A 173 -9.80 -4.08 -31.53
C ARG A 173 -9.36 -2.64 -31.26
N GLU A 174 -9.81 -1.68 -32.07
CA GLU A 174 -9.53 -0.26 -31.88
C GLU A 174 -10.14 0.24 -30.56
N GLU A 175 -11.42 -0.06 -30.28
CA GLU A 175 -12.06 0.31 -29.01
C GLU A 175 -11.34 -0.29 -27.79
N LYS A 176 -10.87 -1.54 -27.87
CA LYS A 176 -10.19 -2.20 -26.75
C LYS A 176 -8.78 -1.65 -26.52
N GLY A 177 -8.06 -1.29 -27.58
CA GLY A 177 -6.77 -0.61 -27.53
C GLY A 177 -6.88 0.82 -26.96
N GLU A 178 -7.91 1.56 -27.36
CA GLU A 178 -8.22 2.89 -26.82
C GLU A 178 -8.58 2.82 -25.33
N ARG A 179 -9.35 1.82 -24.91
CA ARG A 179 -9.68 1.58 -23.50
C ARG A 179 -8.47 1.23 -22.63
N GLU A 180 -7.39 0.69 -23.18
CA GLU A 180 -6.14 0.46 -22.43
C GLU A 180 -5.37 1.75 -22.17
N ASN A 181 -5.38 2.68 -23.13
CA ASN A 181 -4.74 4.00 -23.01
C ASN A 181 -5.40 4.90 -21.96
N GLU A 182 -6.63 4.60 -21.56
CA GLU A 182 -7.35 5.35 -20.53
C GLU A 182 -6.90 5.00 -19.10
N TRP A 183 -6.14 3.92 -18.91
CA TRP A 183 -5.63 3.52 -17.59
C TRP A 183 -4.32 4.23 -17.25
N LYS A 184 -4.35 5.06 -16.21
CA LYS A 184 -3.20 5.81 -15.71
C LYS A 184 -2.64 5.18 -14.44
N GLU A 185 -1.32 5.23 -14.27
CA GLU A 185 -0.69 4.76 -13.02
C GLU A 185 -1.10 5.60 -11.81
N VAL A 186 -1.43 4.91 -10.73
CA VAL A 186 -1.78 5.51 -9.44
C VAL A 186 -0.51 5.85 -8.68
N ARG A 187 -0.53 7.00 -7.98
CA ARG A 187 0.54 7.35 -7.06
C ARG A 187 0.62 6.34 -5.92
N VAL A 188 1.79 5.76 -5.74
CA VAL A 188 2.08 4.88 -4.62
C VAL A 188 2.67 5.69 -3.48
N GLU A 189 2.21 5.44 -2.26
CA GLU A 189 2.63 6.13 -1.05
C GLU A 189 3.12 5.12 -0.01
N THR A 190 4.15 5.52 0.74
CA THR A 190 4.65 4.74 1.89
C THR A 190 4.01 5.29 3.15
N VAL A 191 3.28 4.44 3.86
CA VAL A 191 2.70 4.73 5.18
C VAL A 191 3.58 4.05 6.23
N GLU A 192 4.18 4.85 7.10
CA GLU A 192 4.96 4.35 8.23
C GLU A 192 4.13 4.43 9.52
N CYS A 193 4.18 3.36 10.31
CA CYS A 193 3.56 3.27 11.63
C CYS A 193 4.57 2.71 12.62
N GLU A 194 4.59 3.27 13.82
CA GLU A 194 5.47 2.82 14.89
C GLU A 194 4.63 2.36 16.08
N VAL A 195 4.83 1.11 16.48
CA VAL A 195 4.11 0.48 17.58
C VAL A 195 5.09 0.28 18.74
N PRO A 196 4.95 1.02 19.85
CA PRO A 196 5.79 0.80 21.02
C PRO A 196 5.44 -0.54 21.67
N ILE A 197 6.46 -1.29 22.07
CA ILE A 197 6.31 -2.54 22.81
C ILE A 197 7.27 -2.58 24.00
N SER A 198 6.99 -3.43 24.98
CA SER A 198 7.84 -3.62 26.15
C SER A 198 8.22 -5.09 26.29
N VAL A 199 9.52 -5.35 26.33
CA VAL A 199 10.05 -6.70 26.58
C VAL A 199 10.32 -6.84 28.08
N TRP A 200 9.62 -7.77 28.72
CA TRP A 200 9.75 -7.99 30.16
C TRP A 200 10.89 -8.98 30.48
N PRO A 201 11.61 -8.81 31.60
CA PRO A 201 12.73 -9.69 31.97
C PRO A 201 12.35 -11.17 32.07
N GLY A 202 11.12 -11.49 32.50
CA GLY A 202 10.64 -12.88 32.59
C GLY A 202 10.45 -13.58 31.24
N ASN A 203 10.53 -12.83 30.13
CA ASN A 203 10.33 -13.34 28.77
C ASN A 203 11.64 -13.38 27.96
N THR A 204 12.79 -13.04 28.56
CA THR A 204 14.11 -13.16 27.94
C THR A 204 14.98 -14.09 28.78
N ALA A 205 15.98 -14.72 28.17
CA ALA A 205 16.98 -15.50 28.90
C ALA A 205 18.02 -14.61 29.59
N PHE A 206 17.78 -13.29 29.64
CA PHE A 206 18.69 -12.31 30.18
C PHE A 206 18.84 -12.50 31.69
N LYS A 207 19.99 -13.00 32.10
CA LYS A 207 20.43 -13.01 33.50
C LYS A 207 21.35 -11.81 33.69
N ALA A 208 20.96 -10.86 34.56
CA ALA A 208 21.81 -9.73 34.89
C ALA A 208 23.21 -10.24 35.30
N MET A 209 24.25 -9.80 34.60
CA MET A 209 25.62 -10.09 34.99
C MET A 209 25.91 -9.32 36.27
N ASP A 210 26.43 -10.00 37.28
CA ASP A 210 26.86 -9.36 38.51
C ASP A 210 28.12 -8.53 38.19
N VAL A 211 27.95 -7.21 38.09
CA VAL A 211 29.08 -6.31 37.81
C VAL A 211 29.70 -5.94 39.15
N VAL A 212 30.75 -6.68 39.52
CA VAL A 212 31.62 -6.32 40.64
C VAL A 212 32.59 -5.26 40.13
N PHE A 213 32.47 -4.04 40.66
CA PHE A 213 33.49 -3.01 40.47
C PHE A 213 34.56 -3.25 41.54
N ASP A 214 35.78 -3.61 41.12
CA ASP A 214 36.94 -3.52 42.02
C ASP A 214 37.21 -2.04 42.32
N VAL A 215 37.15 -1.69 43.60
CA VAL A 215 37.41 -0.35 44.15
C VAL A 215 38.90 -0.19 44.45
#